data_AF-A0A662Z6G9-F1
#
_entry.id   AF-A0A662Z6G9-F1
#
_cell.length_a   1.000
_cell.length_b   1.000
_cell.length_c   1.000
_cell.angle_alpha   90.00
_cell.angle_beta   90.00
_cell.angle_gamma   90.00
#
_symmetry.space_group_name_H-M   'P 1'
#
loop_
_entity.id
_entity.type
_entity.pdbx_description
1 polymer ?
#
loop_
_entity_poly.entity_id
_entity_poly.type
_entity_poly.pdbx_seq_one_letter_code
_entity_poly.pdbx_strand_id
1 'polypeptide(L)'
;MNLHGQIDLFDDVIKEGETFVIVVQEVLENNGILQKKLLREYQSLTAEMMKNLYEHLRDIYLNEKLSDKGQYFTITVYTNEDYAGENIFAHVKRYKNSKEWTATSK
;
A
#
# COMPACT_ATOMS: atom_id res chain seq x y z
N MET A 1 -11.24 -1.99 23.92
CA MET A 1 -10.32 -0.95 23.42
C MET A 1 -10.62 -0.77 21.95
N ASN A 2 -11.10 0.43 21.60
CA ASN A 2 -11.68 0.74 20.29
C ASN A 2 -10.59 0.85 19.21
N LEU A 3 -10.64 -0.01 18.19
CA LEU A 3 -9.76 -0.05 17.01
C LEU A 3 -10.13 1.06 15.99
N HIS A 4 -10.30 2.30 16.45
CA HIS A 4 -10.82 3.42 15.62
C HIS A 4 -9.74 4.10 14.74
N GLY A 5 -8.72 3.36 14.30
CA GLY A 5 -7.66 3.91 13.45
C GLY A 5 -7.52 3.23 12.08
N GLN A 6 -8.20 2.11 11.84
CA GLN A 6 -7.92 1.24 10.70
C GLN A 6 -9.03 1.21 9.63
N ILE A 7 -10.26 1.61 9.96
CA ILE A 7 -11.46 1.34 9.15
C ILE A 7 -11.80 2.48 8.16
N ASP A 8 -11.31 3.70 8.37
CA ASP A 8 -11.79 4.90 7.66
C ASP A 8 -11.09 5.22 6.33
N LEU A 9 -10.08 4.43 5.92
CA LEU A 9 -9.31 4.71 4.68
C LEU A 9 -10.10 4.48 3.38
N PHE A 10 -11.24 3.80 3.45
CA PHE A 10 -12.02 3.39 2.27
C PHE A 10 -13.52 3.69 2.39
N ASP A 11 -13.89 4.63 3.27
CA ASP A 11 -15.28 5.09 3.43
C ASP A 11 -15.64 6.20 2.41
N ASP A 12 -14.65 6.67 1.64
CA ASP A 12 -14.88 7.48 0.45
C ASP A 12 -15.75 6.72 -0.58
N VAL A 13 -16.68 7.44 -1.20
CA VAL A 13 -17.66 6.89 -2.14
C VAL A 13 -16.94 6.32 -3.38
N ILE A 14 -16.68 5.02 -3.37
CA ILE A 14 -16.19 4.27 -4.52
C ILE A 14 -17.28 4.27 -5.60
N LYS A 15 -16.92 4.65 -6.83
CA LYS A 15 -17.89 4.67 -7.94
C LYS A 15 -18.17 3.24 -8.41
N GLU A 16 -19.42 2.95 -8.76
CA GLU A 16 -19.77 1.67 -9.39
C GLU A 16 -19.00 1.48 -10.70
N GLY A 17 -18.40 0.30 -10.89
CA GLY A 17 -17.59 -0.03 -12.07
C GLY A 17 -16.12 0.42 -12.01
N GLU A 18 -15.69 1.01 -10.91
CA GLU A 18 -14.27 1.34 -10.69
C GLU A 18 -13.44 0.07 -10.48
N THR A 19 -12.26 0.04 -11.10
CA THR A 19 -11.28 -1.04 -10.94
C THR A 19 -10.08 -0.51 -10.18
N PHE A 20 -9.41 -1.39 -9.44
CA PHE A 20 -8.28 -1.01 -8.60
C PHE A 20 -7.04 -1.82 -8.92
N VAL A 21 -5.89 -1.20 -8.67
CA VAL A 21 -4.58 -1.84 -8.72
C VAL A 21 -3.90 -1.70 -7.37
N ILE A 22 -3.39 -2.81 -6.81
CA ILE A 22 -2.52 -2.78 -5.62
C ILE A 22 -1.08 -3.09 -6.02
N VAL A 23 -0.17 -2.20 -5.64
CA VAL A 23 1.27 -2.35 -5.86
C VAL A 23 1.99 -2.42 -4.51
N VAL A 24 2.77 -3.47 -4.31
CA VAL A 24 3.64 -3.64 -3.14
C VAL A 24 5.10 -3.49 -3.54
N GLN A 25 5.82 -2.61 -2.84
CA GLN A 25 7.22 -2.33 -3.12
C GLN A 25 8.04 -2.32 -1.84
N GLU A 26 9.32 -2.64 -1.99
CA GLU A 26 10.34 -2.31 -1.01
C GLU A 26 11.14 -1.11 -1.51
N VAL A 27 11.34 -0.12 -0.65
CA VAL A 27 12.24 1.00 -0.95
C VAL A 27 13.60 0.71 -0.34
N LEU A 28 14.60 0.68 -1.22
CA LEU A 28 16.00 0.40 -0.93
C LEU A 28 16.77 1.71 -0.93
N GLU A 29 17.75 1.84 -0.04
CA GLU A 29 18.76 2.91 -0.13
C GLU A 29 20.05 2.34 -0.72
N ASN A 30 20.59 3.03 -1.72
CA ASN A 30 21.84 2.67 -2.36
C ASN A 30 22.61 3.94 -2.73
N ASN A 31 23.69 4.23 -2.00
CA ASN A 31 24.58 5.37 -2.22
C ASN A 31 23.84 6.73 -2.19
N GLY A 32 22.95 6.92 -1.22
CA GLY A 32 22.14 8.12 -1.06
C GLY A 32 20.92 8.21 -1.99
N ILE A 33 20.69 7.20 -2.84
CA ILE A 33 19.57 7.16 -3.78
C ILE A 33 18.54 6.13 -3.33
N LEU A 34 17.27 6.53 -3.28
CA LEU A 34 16.16 5.63 -3.03
C LEU A 34 15.73 4.93 -4.32
N GLN A 35 15.66 3.61 -4.28
CA GLN A 35 15.21 2.76 -5.38
C GLN A 35 13.99 1.94 -4.96
N LYS A 36 12.98 1.85 -5.82
CA LYS A 36 11.78 1.05 -5.57
C LYS A 36 11.93 -0.32 -6.23
N LYS A 37 11.83 -1.39 -5.45
CA LYS A 37 11.77 -2.76 -5.94
C LYS A 37 10.33 -3.25 -5.88
N LEU A 38 9.75 -3.59 -7.04
CA LEU A 38 8.43 -4.21 -7.11
C LEU A 38 8.47 -5.62 -6.50
N LEU A 39 7.53 -5.92 -5.61
CA LEU A 39 7.40 -7.23 -4.96
C LEU A 39 6.16 -7.99 -5.43
N ARG A 40 5.04 -7.27 -5.51
CA ARG A 40 3.73 -7.79 -5.93
C ARG A 40 2.95 -6.71 -6.64
N GLU A 41 2.11 -7.15 -7.56
CA GLU A 41 1.18 -6.31 -8.29
C GLU A 41 -0.09 -7.12 -8.56
N TYR A 42 -1.23 -6.48 -8.33
CA TYR A 42 -2.54 -7.07 -8.54
C TYR A 42 -3.43 -6.04 -9.24
N GLN A 43 -3.89 -6.38 -10.43
CA GLN A 43 -4.67 -5.50 -11.30
C GLN A 43 -6.15 -5.92 -11.36
N SER A 44 -6.97 -5.06 -11.95
CA SER A 44 -8.38 -5.32 -12.27
C SER A 44 -9.22 -5.80 -11.07
N LEU A 45 -8.94 -5.27 -9.87
CA LEU A 45 -9.63 -5.65 -8.64
C LEU A 45 -10.96 -4.90 -8.53
N THR A 46 -12.01 -5.59 -8.09
CA THR A 46 -13.22 -4.91 -7.60
C THR A 46 -12.93 -4.24 -6.25
N ALA A 47 -13.79 -3.31 -5.84
CA ALA A 47 -13.67 -2.65 -4.53
C ALA A 47 -13.55 -3.65 -3.36
N GLU A 48 -14.37 -4.71 -3.36
CA GLU A 48 -14.35 -5.74 -2.31
C GLU A 48 -13.05 -6.55 -2.35
N MET A 49 -12.62 -6.99 -3.54
CA MET A 49 -11.36 -7.73 -3.69
C MET A 49 -10.16 -6.88 -3.25
N MET A 50 -10.17 -5.61 -3.62
CA MET A 50 -9.15 -4.64 -3.24
C MET A 50 -9.08 -4.47 -1.72
N LYS A 51 -10.22 -4.23 -1.03
CA LYS A 51 -10.25 -4.06 0.43
C LYS A 51 -9.71 -5.30 1.16
N ASN A 52 -10.18 -6.47 0.77
CA ASN A 52 -9.76 -7.74 1.39
C ASN A 52 -8.27 -8.02 1.14
N LEU A 53 -7.79 -7.82 -0.08
CA LEU A 53 -6.39 -8.05 -0.43
C LEU A 53 -5.47 -7.02 0.24
N TYR A 54 -5.88 -5.76 0.33
CA TYR A 54 -5.12 -4.71 0.99
C TYR A 54 -4.87 -5.04 2.46
N GLU A 55 -5.90 -5.41 3.21
CA GLU A 55 -5.75 -5.79 4.63
C GLU A 55 -4.89 -7.05 4.79
N HIS A 56 -5.05 -8.04 3.91
CA HIS A 56 -4.21 -9.24 3.91
C HIS A 56 -2.73 -8.91 3.67
N LEU A 57 -2.42 -8.06 2.68
CA LEU A 57 -1.06 -7.63 2.37
C LEU A 57 -0.46 -6.81 3.52
N ARG A 58 -1.25 -5.97 4.19
CA ARG A 58 -0.79 -5.23 5.36
C ARG A 58 -0.32 -6.17 6.48
N ASP A 59 -1.05 -7.24 6.76
CA ASP A 59 -0.68 -8.21 7.78
C ASP A 59 0.61 -8.98 7.42
N ILE A 60 0.72 -9.44 6.16
CA ILE A 60 1.94 -10.11 5.67
C ILE A 60 3.16 -9.20 5.82
N TYR A 61 3.11 -7.99 5.26
CA TYR A 61 4.28 -7.10 5.18
C TYR A 61 4.56 -6.34 6.50
N LEU A 62 3.66 -6.40 7.47
CA LEU A 62 3.92 -5.95 8.83
C LEU A 62 4.96 -6.85 9.53
N ASN A 63 4.89 -8.16 9.25
CA ASN A 63 5.74 -9.17 9.87
C ASN A 63 6.95 -9.55 9.02
N GLU A 64 6.90 -9.27 7.72
CA GLU A 64 8.00 -9.50 6.79
C GLU A 64 9.26 -8.69 7.16
N LYS A 65 10.44 -9.24 6.88
CA LYS A 65 11.71 -8.53 7.06
C LYS A 65 12.05 -7.77 5.79
N LEU A 66 12.46 -6.51 5.96
CA LEU A 66 13.13 -5.77 4.90
C LEU A 66 14.47 -6.42 4.59
N SER A 67 14.91 -6.28 3.34
CA SER A 67 16.28 -6.61 2.92
C SER A 67 17.30 -5.73 3.66
N ASP A 68 18.58 -6.09 3.57
CA ASP A 68 19.65 -5.38 4.29
C ASP A 68 19.66 -3.87 4.01
N LYS A 69 19.46 -3.50 2.73
CA LYS A 69 19.38 -2.12 2.24
C LYS A 69 17.97 -1.52 2.30
N GLY A 70 16.98 -2.31 2.69
CA GLY A 70 15.59 -1.90 2.78
C GLY A 70 15.36 -0.86 3.86
N GLN A 71 14.65 0.20 3.48
CA GLN A 71 14.26 1.32 4.35
C GLN A 71 12.81 1.20 4.80
N TYR A 72 11.90 0.84 3.89
CA TYR A 72 10.48 0.67 4.18
C TYR A 72 9.76 -0.12 3.09
N PHE A 73 8.65 -0.77 3.46
CA PHE A 73 7.68 -1.29 2.50
C PHE A 73 6.65 -0.20 2.17
N THR A 74 6.09 -0.28 0.97
CA THR A 74 4.95 0.54 0.55
C THR A 74 3.87 -0.34 -0.03
N ILE A 75 2.61 -0.04 0.31
CA ILE A 75 1.43 -0.54 -0.38
C ILE A 75 0.71 0.66 -0.96
N THR A 76 0.54 0.69 -2.28
CA THR A 76 -0.19 1.74 -3.00
C THR A 76 -1.39 1.12 -3.68
N VAL A 77 -2.55 1.74 -3.49
CA VAL A 77 -3.79 1.42 -4.16
C VAL A 77 -4.07 2.53 -5.17
N TYR A 78 -4.27 2.16 -6.43
CA TYR A 78 -4.69 3.07 -7.49
C TYR A 78 -6.16 2.81 -7.85
N THR A 79 -6.92 3.88 -8.08
CA THR A 79 -8.18 3.85 -8.82
C THR A 79 -7.81 3.83 -10.31
N ASN A 80 -8.18 2.80 -11.07
CA ASN A 80 -7.78 2.52 -12.47
C ASN A 80 -6.32 2.04 -12.67
N GLU A 81 -5.98 1.66 -13.92
CA GLU A 81 -4.69 1.08 -14.33
C GLU A 81 -3.65 2.13 -14.79
N ASP A 82 -3.95 3.42 -14.62
CA ASP A 82 -3.03 4.51 -14.88
C ASP A 82 -2.33 4.90 -13.57
N TYR A 83 -1.07 4.47 -13.41
CA TYR A 83 -0.25 4.62 -12.19
C TYR A 83 0.15 6.08 -11.87
N ALA A 84 -0.61 7.05 -12.39
CA ALA A 84 -0.48 8.45 -12.09
C ALA A 84 -0.76 8.74 -10.61
N GLY A 85 -0.08 9.74 -10.05
CA GLY A 85 -0.23 10.13 -8.64
C GLY A 85 -1.65 10.60 -8.29
N GLU A 86 -2.36 11.17 -9.26
CA GLU A 86 -3.76 11.58 -9.11
C GLU A 86 -4.70 10.41 -8.91
N ASN A 87 -4.37 9.22 -9.42
CA ASN A 87 -5.12 7.98 -9.27
C ASN A 87 -4.78 7.22 -7.98
N ILE A 88 -3.87 7.71 -7.14
CA ILE A 88 -3.60 7.08 -5.84
C ILE A 88 -4.83 7.24 -4.95
N PHE A 89 -5.48 6.11 -4.66
CA PHE A 89 -6.58 5.98 -3.71
C PHE A 89 -6.04 5.89 -2.27
N ALA A 90 -5.05 5.05 -2.04
CA ALA A 90 -4.41 4.89 -0.74
C ALA A 90 -2.91 4.65 -0.89
N HIS A 91 -2.12 5.18 0.05
CA HIS A 91 -0.69 4.92 0.11
C HIS A 91 -0.20 4.85 1.55
N VAL A 92 0.30 3.67 1.93
CA VAL A 92 0.86 3.43 3.26
C VAL A 92 2.31 2.99 3.20
N LYS A 93 3.06 3.33 4.25
CA LYS A 93 4.45 2.95 4.42
C LYS A 93 4.64 2.22 5.73
N ARG A 94 5.52 1.23 5.75
CA ARG A 94 5.99 0.58 6.97
C ARG A 94 7.51 0.63 7.02
N TYR A 95 8.03 1.48 7.91
CA TYR A 95 9.46 1.72 8.06
C TYR A 95 10.19 0.56 8.73
N LYS A 96 11.49 0.48 8.46
CA LYS A 96 12.41 -0.42 9.17
C LYS A 96 12.26 -0.20 10.68
N ASN A 97 12.08 -1.29 11.40
CA ASN A 97 11.83 -1.32 12.85
C ASN A 97 10.48 -0.73 13.30
N SER A 98 9.61 -0.30 12.39
CA SER A 98 8.22 0.04 12.72
C SER A 98 7.38 -1.24 12.82
N LYS A 99 6.45 -1.27 13.78
CA LYS A 99 5.36 -2.26 13.87
C LYS A 99 4.01 -1.67 13.48
N GLU A 100 4.03 -0.54 12.78
CA GLU A 100 2.85 0.18 12.36
C GLU A 100 2.99 0.67 10.92
N TRP A 101 1.85 0.77 10.25
CA TRP A 101 1.71 1.40 8.95
C TRP A 101 1.39 2.88 9.13
N THR A 102 2.15 3.76 8.48
CA THR A 102 1.84 5.19 8.40
C THR A 102 1.14 5.47 7.09
N ALA A 103 -0.08 5.98 7.15
CA ALA A 103 -0.76 6.55 5.98
C ALA A 103 -0.05 7.84 5.59
N THR A 104 0.19 7.98 4.29
CA THR A 104 0.62 9.26 3.72
C THR A 104 -0.64 9.82 3.07
N SER A 105 -1.35 10.68 3.79
CA SER A 105 -2.48 11.41 3.21
C SER A 105 -1.98 12.22 2.02
N LYS A 106 -2.80 12.29 0.97
CA LYS A 106 -2.64 13.30 -0.09
C LYS A 106 -2.72 14.71 0.50
#